data_AF-W9V1B0-F1
#
_entry.id   AF-W9V1B0-F1
#
_cell.length_a   1.000
_cell.length_b   1.000
_cell.length_c   1.000
_cell.angle_alpha   90.00
_cell.angle_beta   90.00
_cell.angle_gamma   90.00
#
_symmetry.space_group_name_H-M   'P 1'
#
loop_
_entity.id
_entity.type
_entity.pdbx_description
1 polymer ?
#
loop_
_entity_poly.entity_id
_entity_poly.type
_entity_poly.pdbx_seq_one_letter_code
_entity_poly.pdbx_strand_id
1 'polypeptide(L)'
;MDKGEALASLLEEMRATVAAGGAFSALAAQLEAAVVAVEQARDVLLSGSAEDPQLPGAIAYNFMMLLGTVAGAWELLRQAESAAELQSQGEDDPYLAAKQVTTRFYFAQILPRYMGYLEMIKSGSATITEMSDAQYASAWQ
;
A
#
# COMPACT_ATOMS: atom_id res chain seq x y z
N MET A 1 -2.92 17.58 13.86
CA MET A 1 -2.82 16.61 12.76
C MET A 1 -2.43 17.38 11.52
N ASP A 2 -1.41 16.93 10.78
CA ASP A 2 -0.78 17.62 9.63
C ASP A 2 -1.62 17.59 8.33
N LYS A 3 -2.93 17.30 8.45
CA LYS A 3 -3.87 17.17 7.32
C LYS A 3 -3.41 16.20 6.21
N GLY A 4 -2.52 15.25 6.50
CA GLY A 4 -2.01 14.28 5.53
C GLY A 4 -0.86 14.79 4.66
N GLU A 5 -0.23 15.91 5.01
CA GLU A 5 0.92 16.47 4.28
C GLU A 5 2.09 15.48 4.17
N ALA A 6 2.43 14.78 5.25
CA ALA A 6 3.51 13.78 5.22
C ALA A 6 3.20 12.62 4.24
N LEU A 7 1.94 12.17 4.20
CA LEU A 7 1.52 11.14 3.25
C LEU A 7 1.57 11.66 1.81
N ALA A 8 1.17 12.91 1.56
CA ALA A 8 1.25 13.51 0.24
C ALA A 8 2.71 13.55 -0.27
N SER A 9 3.64 14.02 0.56
CA SER A 9 5.08 14.04 0.23
C SER A 9 5.59 12.63 -0.12
N LEU A 10 5.22 11.62 0.68
CA LEU A 10 5.64 10.25 0.43
C LEU A 10 5.10 9.72 -0.92
N LEU A 11 3.84 10.02 -1.25
CA LEU A 11 3.24 9.61 -2.52
C LEU A 11 3.92 10.29 -3.71
N GLU A 12 4.33 11.55 -3.58
CA GLU A 12 5.12 12.26 -4.59
C GLU A 12 6.47 11.58 -4.84
N GLU A 13 7.18 11.16 -3.78
CA GLU A 13 8.43 10.41 -3.90
C GLU A 13 8.24 9.05 -4.60
N MET A 14 7.15 8.34 -4.28
CA MET A 14 6.79 7.09 -4.96
C MET A 14 6.54 7.33 -6.46
N ARG A 15 5.79 8.38 -6.80
CA ARG A 15 5.50 8.76 -8.19
C ARG A 15 6.76 9.18 -8.94
N ALA A 16 7.71 9.85 -8.28
CA ALA A 16 9.00 10.18 -8.86
C ALA A 16 9.79 8.91 -9.22
N THR A 17 9.75 7.89 -8.36
CA THR A 17 10.38 6.58 -8.64
C THR A 17 9.69 5.88 -9.81
N VAL A 18 8.36 5.87 -9.84
CA VAL A 18 7.59 5.32 -10.97
C VAL A 18 7.95 6.00 -12.29
N ALA A 19 8.04 7.33 -12.28
CA ALA A 19 8.31 8.15 -13.46
C ALA A 19 9.76 8.05 -13.95
N ALA A 20 10.71 7.80 -13.06
CA ALA A 20 12.13 7.66 -13.40
C ALA A 20 12.36 6.55 -14.44
N GLY A 21 11.55 5.49 -14.40
CA GLY A 21 11.45 4.48 -15.47
C GLY A 21 12.77 3.77 -15.77
N GLY A 22 13.00 2.62 -15.14
CA GLY A 22 14.22 1.82 -15.35
C GLY A 22 13.97 0.43 -15.95
N ALA A 23 14.89 -0.50 -15.64
CA ALA A 23 14.83 -1.91 -16.03
C ALA A 23 13.57 -2.66 -15.51
N PHE A 24 12.79 -2.03 -14.63
CA PHE A 24 11.62 -2.60 -13.97
C PHE A 24 10.32 -1.84 -14.29
N SER A 25 10.20 -1.24 -15.47
CA SER A 25 9.02 -0.45 -15.88
C SER A 25 7.66 -1.15 -15.66
N ALA A 26 7.58 -2.47 -15.87
CA ALA A 26 6.37 -3.25 -15.61
C ALA A 26 6.01 -3.35 -14.11
N LEU A 27 7.02 -3.35 -13.22
CA LEU A 27 6.79 -3.28 -11.78
C LEU A 27 6.43 -1.85 -11.36
N ALA A 28 7.08 -0.84 -11.95
CA ALA A 28 6.73 0.56 -11.72
C ALA A 28 5.25 0.85 -12.04
N ALA A 29 4.71 0.31 -13.14
CA ALA A 29 3.28 0.43 -13.48
C ALA A 29 2.35 -0.24 -12.44
N GLN A 30 2.78 -1.36 -11.84
CA GLN A 30 2.01 -1.99 -10.75
C GLN A 30 2.07 -1.18 -9.47
N LEU A 31 3.22 -0.57 -9.17
CA LEU A 31 3.38 0.33 -8.03
C LEU A 31 2.50 1.57 -8.19
N GLU A 32 2.43 2.16 -9.39
CA GLU A 32 1.56 3.30 -9.70
C GLU A 32 0.08 3.00 -9.37
N ALA A 33 -0.42 1.84 -9.80
CA ALA A 33 -1.79 1.43 -9.47
C ALA A 33 -2.01 1.31 -7.94
N ALA A 34 -1.00 0.83 -7.22
CA ALA A 34 -1.05 0.70 -5.77
C ALA A 34 -0.94 2.06 -5.04
N VAL A 35 -0.16 3.01 -5.57
CA VAL A 35 -0.09 4.41 -5.10
C VAL A 35 -1.45 5.09 -5.24
N VAL A 36 -2.11 4.92 -6.39
CA VAL A 36 -3.48 5.41 -6.61
C VAL A 36 -4.46 4.80 -5.60
N ALA A 37 -4.27 3.54 -5.20
CA ALA A 37 -5.10 2.93 -4.16
C ALA A 37 -4.90 3.57 -2.78
N VAL A 38 -3.67 3.99 -2.42
CA VAL A 38 -3.41 4.73 -1.17
C VAL A 38 -4.14 6.09 -1.19
N GLU A 39 -4.11 6.80 -2.32
CA GLU A 39 -4.81 8.08 -2.49
C GLU A 39 -6.32 7.92 -2.32
N GLN A 40 -6.91 6.90 -2.94
CA GLN A 40 -8.34 6.58 -2.76
C GLN A 40 -8.67 6.28 -1.29
N ALA A 41 -7.84 5.50 -0.61
CA ALA A 41 -8.04 5.19 0.81
C ALA A 41 -7.94 6.44 1.70
N ARG A 42 -7.02 7.36 1.40
CA ARG A 42 -6.89 8.65 2.08
C ARG A 42 -8.15 9.48 1.89
N ASP A 43 -8.66 9.53 0.65
CA ASP A 43 -9.83 10.33 0.32
C ASP A 43 -11.07 9.81 1.04
N VAL A 44 -11.27 8.49 1.11
CA VAL A 44 -12.34 7.86 1.91
C VAL A 44 -12.26 8.28 3.38
N LEU A 45 -11.07 8.23 3.97
CA LEU A 45 -10.86 8.62 5.37
C LEU A 45 -11.21 10.11 5.59
N LEU A 46 -10.68 10.99 4.74
CA LEU A 46 -10.86 12.44 4.89
C LEU A 46 -12.31 12.86 4.66
N SER A 47 -12.97 12.32 3.63
CA SER A 47 -14.36 12.67 3.31
C SER A 47 -15.35 12.09 4.32
N GLY A 48 -15.15 10.83 4.74
CA GLY A 48 -16.11 10.13 5.60
C GLY A 48 -15.98 10.47 7.08
N SER A 49 -14.81 10.90 7.56
CA SER A 49 -14.59 11.21 8.99
C SER A 49 -15.45 12.36 9.54
N ALA A 50 -15.95 13.24 8.67
CA ALA A 50 -16.85 14.32 9.05
C ALA A 50 -18.29 13.83 9.29
N GLU A 51 -18.71 12.77 8.60
CA GLU A 51 -20.07 12.22 8.66
C GLU A 51 -20.18 11.06 9.64
N ASP A 52 -19.12 10.26 9.76
CA ASP A 52 -19.04 9.08 10.63
C ASP A 52 -17.79 9.15 11.54
N PRO A 53 -17.96 9.52 12.82
CA PRO A 53 -16.88 9.56 13.79
C PRO A 53 -16.22 8.21 14.09
N GLN A 54 -16.88 7.09 13.79
CA GLN A 54 -16.33 5.74 13.99
C GLN A 54 -15.46 5.30 12.80
N LEU A 55 -15.67 5.87 11.62
CA LEU A 55 -14.97 5.48 10.39
C LEU A 55 -13.44 5.45 10.55
N PRO A 56 -12.77 6.48 11.10
CA PRO A 56 -11.30 6.46 11.22
C PRO A 56 -10.79 5.27 12.01
N GLY A 57 -11.47 4.90 13.11
CA GLY A 57 -11.12 3.74 13.91
C GLY A 57 -11.41 2.42 13.18
N ALA A 58 -12.52 2.36 12.45
CA ALA A 58 -12.97 1.17 11.73
C ALA A 58 -11.99 0.78 10.60
N ILE A 59 -11.44 1.75 9.87
CA ILE A 59 -10.58 1.49 8.70
C ILE A 59 -9.08 1.56 8.99
N ALA A 60 -8.67 2.02 10.18
CA ALA A 60 -7.26 2.29 10.51
C ALA A 60 -6.32 1.12 10.22
N TYR A 61 -6.72 -0.10 10.60
CA TYR A 61 -5.92 -1.31 10.36
C TYR A 61 -5.70 -1.56 8.86
N ASN A 62 -6.78 -1.55 8.08
CA ASN A 62 -6.71 -1.81 6.64
C ASN A 62 -5.92 -0.70 5.93
N PHE A 63 -6.08 0.56 6.34
CA PHE A 63 -5.29 1.68 5.82
C PHE A 63 -3.80 1.48 6.09
N MET A 64 -3.42 1.13 7.33
CA MET A 64 -2.04 0.85 7.71
C MET A 64 -1.45 -0.30 6.89
N MET A 65 -2.20 -1.39 6.72
CA MET A 65 -1.74 -2.55 5.97
C MET A 65 -1.61 -2.27 4.47
N LEU A 66 -2.51 -1.47 3.91
CA LEU A 66 -2.43 -0.97 2.53
C LEU A 66 -1.14 -0.15 2.37
N LEU A 67 -0.98 0.91 3.14
CA LEU A 67 0.18 1.82 3.03
C LEU A 67 1.50 1.07 3.24
N GLY A 68 1.59 0.22 4.26
CA GLY A 68 2.80 -0.56 4.54
C GLY A 68 3.17 -1.52 3.41
N THR A 69 2.18 -2.14 2.76
CA THR A 69 2.41 -3.02 1.61
C THR A 69 2.95 -2.24 0.40
N VAL A 70 2.38 -1.05 0.13
CA VAL A 70 2.80 -0.20 -0.98
C VAL A 70 4.19 0.40 -0.74
N ALA A 71 4.46 0.89 0.48
CA ALA A 71 5.77 1.40 0.86
C ALA A 71 6.87 0.32 0.78
N GLY A 72 6.57 -0.91 1.19
CA GLY A 72 7.48 -2.04 1.05
C GLY A 72 7.82 -2.37 -0.41
N ALA A 73 6.82 -2.33 -1.30
CA ALA A 73 7.04 -2.52 -2.73
C ALA A 73 7.88 -1.39 -3.35
N TRP A 74 7.63 -0.14 -2.95
CA TRP A 74 8.41 1.01 -3.40
C TRP A 74 9.89 0.90 -3.03
N GLU A 75 10.22 0.60 -1.78
CA GLU A 75 11.60 0.46 -1.34
C GLU A 75 12.31 -0.73 -2.01
N LEU A 76 11.61 -1.84 -2.24
CA LEU A 76 12.17 -2.97 -2.99
C LEU A 76 12.44 -2.60 -4.46
N LEU A 77 11.56 -1.83 -5.09
CA LEU A 77 11.77 -1.35 -6.46
C LEU A 77 13.03 -0.49 -6.56
N ARG A 78 13.20 0.48 -5.64
CA ARG A 78 14.42 1.32 -5.58
C ARG A 78 15.69 0.48 -5.42
N GLN A 79 15.64 -0.54 -4.55
CA GLN A 79 16.77 -1.46 -4.36
C GLN A 79 17.06 -2.29 -5.62
N ALA A 80 16.03 -2.75 -6.33
CA ALA A 80 16.20 -3.52 -7.56
C ALA A 80 16.80 -2.67 -8.69
N GLU A 81 16.36 -1.41 -8.82
CA GLU A 81 16.93 -0.46 -9.78
C GLU A 81 18.40 -0.17 -9.51
N SER A 82 18.76 0.12 -8.26
CA SER A 82 20.16 0.31 -7.86
C SER A 82 21.00 -0.96 -8.08
N ALA A 83 20.45 -2.14 -7.79
CA ALA A 83 21.15 -3.40 -8.06
C ALA A 83 21.39 -3.64 -9.55
N ALA A 84 20.43 -3.29 -10.41
CA ALA A 84 20.59 -3.39 -11.86
C ALA A 84 21.64 -2.38 -12.39
N GLU A 85 21.68 -1.18 -11.81
CA GLU A 85 22.69 -0.18 -12.15
C GLU A 85 24.11 -0.67 -11.79
N LEU A 86 24.33 -1.18 -10.58
CA LEU A 86 25.62 -1.72 -10.15
C LEU A 86 26.09 -2.89 -11.03
N GLN A 87 25.17 -3.79 -11.39
CA GLN A 87 25.48 -4.87 -12.34
C GLN A 87 25.89 -4.33 -13.72
N SER A 88 25.25 -3.27 -14.21
CA SER A 88 25.64 -2.63 -15.48
C SER A 88 27.03 -2.00 -15.44
N GLN A 89 27.52 -1.67 -14.23
CA GLN A 89 28.88 -1.15 -13.99
C GLN A 89 29.92 -2.27 -13.80
N GLY A 90 29.51 -3.54 -13.91
CA GLY A 90 30.40 -4.70 -13.86
C GLY A 90 30.53 -5.37 -12.49
N GLU A 91 29.68 -5.01 -11.51
CA GLU A 91 29.63 -5.70 -10.23
C GLU A 91 28.95 -7.07 -10.35
N ASP A 92 29.64 -8.14 -9.95
CA ASP A 92 29.20 -9.54 -10.10
C ASP A 92 28.92 -10.21 -8.75
N ASP A 93 28.23 -9.50 -7.84
CA ASP A 93 27.74 -10.07 -6.59
C ASP A 93 26.37 -10.75 -6.81
N PRO A 94 26.23 -12.08 -6.55
CA PRO A 94 24.95 -12.80 -6.61
C PRO A 94 23.82 -12.16 -5.79
N TYR A 95 24.16 -11.39 -4.75
CA TYR A 95 23.19 -10.63 -3.94
C TYR A 95 22.39 -9.61 -4.78
N LEU A 96 23.01 -8.99 -5.78
CA LEU A 96 22.34 -8.03 -6.67
C LEU A 96 21.22 -8.71 -7.48
N ALA A 97 21.49 -9.90 -8.02
CA ALA A 97 20.48 -10.70 -8.70
C ALA A 97 19.38 -11.16 -7.73
N ALA A 98 19.74 -11.55 -6.50
CA ALA A 98 18.78 -11.95 -5.46
C ALA A 98 17.81 -10.80 -5.09
N LYS A 99 18.27 -9.54 -5.06
CA LYS A 99 17.42 -8.36 -4.82
C LYS A 99 16.35 -8.19 -5.89
N GLN A 100 16.72 -8.35 -7.16
CA GLN A 100 15.77 -8.24 -8.27
C GLN A 100 14.74 -9.38 -8.24
N VAL A 101 15.18 -10.61 -7.93
CA VAL A 101 14.27 -11.78 -7.78
C VAL A 101 13.29 -11.56 -6.63
N THR A 102 13.78 -11.11 -5.47
CA THR A 102 12.97 -10.84 -4.29
C THR A 102 11.92 -9.76 -4.56
N THR A 103 12.30 -8.72 -5.29
CA THR A 103 11.39 -7.64 -5.70
C THR A 103 10.27 -8.18 -6.58
N ARG A 104 10.59 -8.98 -7.63
CA ARG A 104 9.58 -9.63 -8.46
C ARG A 104 8.63 -10.52 -7.65
N PHE A 105 9.16 -11.28 -6.69
CA PHE A 105 8.34 -12.09 -5.78
C PHE A 105 7.37 -11.22 -4.97
N TYR A 106 7.85 -10.14 -4.35
CA TYR A 106 7.01 -9.26 -3.54
C TYR A 106 5.88 -8.65 -4.36
N PHE A 107 6.19 -8.14 -5.56
CA PHE A 107 5.19 -7.59 -6.48
C PHE A 107 4.16 -8.63 -6.93
N ALA A 108 4.58 -9.88 -7.15
CA ALA A 108 3.66 -10.93 -7.59
C ALA A 108 2.81 -11.53 -6.46
N GLN A 109 3.35 -11.65 -5.24
CA GLN A 109 2.76 -12.47 -4.17
C GLN A 109 2.25 -11.67 -2.98
N ILE A 110 2.79 -10.47 -2.75
CA ILE A 110 2.50 -9.67 -1.56
C ILE A 110 1.76 -8.38 -1.93
N LEU A 111 2.25 -7.64 -2.93
CA LEU A 111 1.64 -6.38 -3.36
C LEU A 111 0.13 -6.50 -3.65
N PRO A 112 -0.39 -7.54 -4.34
CA PRO A 112 -1.82 -7.61 -4.69
C PRO A 112 -2.78 -7.53 -3.49
N ARG A 113 -2.30 -7.78 -2.26
CA ARG A 113 -3.08 -7.61 -1.03
C ARG A 113 -3.62 -6.19 -0.85
N TYR A 114 -2.97 -5.17 -1.43
CA TYR A 114 -3.46 -3.78 -1.36
C TYR A 114 -4.90 -3.65 -1.87
N MET A 115 -5.29 -4.45 -2.88
CA MET A 115 -6.62 -4.40 -3.47
C MET A 115 -7.69 -4.82 -2.45
N GLY A 116 -7.43 -5.89 -1.70
CA GLY A 116 -8.32 -6.35 -0.63
C GLY A 116 -8.42 -5.33 0.50
N TYR A 117 -7.29 -4.73 0.91
CA TYR A 117 -7.32 -3.68 1.93
C TYR A 117 -8.10 -2.45 1.48
N LEU A 118 -7.95 -2.02 0.22
CA LEU A 118 -8.72 -0.91 -0.32
C LEU A 118 -10.22 -1.21 -0.31
N GLU A 119 -10.61 -2.43 -0.69
CA GLU A 119 -12.02 -2.83 -0.70
C GLU A 119 -12.61 -2.81 0.73
N MET A 120 -11.88 -3.35 1.70
CA MET A 120 -12.30 -3.30 3.11
C MET A 120 -12.39 -1.87 3.65
N ILE A 121 -11.52 -0.95 3.20
CA ILE A 121 -11.60 0.48 3.55
C ILE A 121 -12.87 1.11 2.95
N LYS A 122 -13.18 0.80 1.68
CA LYS A 122 -14.37 1.30 0.99
C LYS A 122 -15.68 0.81 1.62
N SER A 123 -15.67 -0.38 2.23
CA SER A 123 -16.82 -0.90 2.98
C SER A 123 -17.16 -0.10 4.24
N GLY A 124 -16.24 0.75 4.72
CA GLY A 124 -16.47 1.67 5.84
C GLY A 124 -16.72 0.99 7.18
N SER A 125 -17.47 1.67 8.06
CA SER A 125 -17.74 1.21 9.43
C SER A 125 -19.00 0.35 9.55
N ALA A 126 -19.89 0.39 8.56
CA ALA A 126 -21.26 -0.12 8.71
C ALA A 126 -21.29 -1.60 9.09
N THR A 127 -20.53 -2.45 8.38
CA THR A 127 -20.47 -3.89 8.66
C THR A 127 -19.72 -4.21 9.96
N ILE A 128 -18.91 -3.28 10.48
CA ILE A 128 -18.18 -3.45 11.75
C ILE A 128 -19.11 -3.17 12.93
N THR A 129 -20.06 -2.25 12.78
CA THR A 129 -20.99 -1.81 13.83
C THR A 129 -22.40 -2.39 13.71
N GLU A 130 -22.68 -3.19 12.67
CA GLU A 130 -24.01 -3.72 12.36
C GLU A 130 -24.56 -4.66 13.44
N MET A 131 -23.69 -5.48 14.05
CA MET A 131 -24.11 -6.46 15.05
C MET A 131 -24.45 -5.79 16.38
N SER A 132 -25.72 -5.89 16.79
CA SER A 132 -26.17 -5.41 18.10
C SER A 132 -25.68 -6.30 19.25
N ASP A 133 -25.60 -5.73 20.45
CA ASP A 133 -25.24 -6.48 21.68
C ASP A 133 -26.18 -7.67 21.93
N ALA A 134 -27.46 -7.54 21.59
CA ALA A 134 -28.43 -8.63 21.74
C ALA A 134 -28.13 -9.78 20.78
N GLN A 135 -27.79 -9.49 19.52
CA GLN A 135 -27.37 -10.50 18.56
C GLN A 135 -26.05 -11.15 19.00
N TYR A 136 -25.10 -10.36 19.49
CA TYR A 136 -23.83 -10.89 20.01
C TYR A 136 -24.04 -11.83 21.21
N ALA A 137 -24.90 -11.46 22.16
CA ALA A 137 -25.18 -12.27 23.34
C ALA A 137 -25.90 -13.60 23.04
N SER A 138 -26.67 -13.66 21.94
CA SER A 138 -27.40 -14.87 21.52
C SER A 138 -26.51 -16.06 21.16
N ALA A 139 -25.23 -15.82 20.86
CA ALA A 139 -24.27 -16.89 20.54
C ALA A 139 -23.89 -17.76 21.76
N TRP A 140 -24.28 -17.34 22.97
CA TRP A 140 -23.87 -17.95 24.23
C TRP A 140 -25.04 -18.37 25.13
N GLN A 141 -26.26 -18.46 24.58
CA GLN A 141 -27.48 -18.98 25.24
C GLN A 141 -27.82 -20.38 24.74
#